data_AF-A0A846E2B5-F1
#
_entry.id   AF-A0A846E2B5-F1
#
_cell.length_a   1.000
_cell.length_b   1.000
_cell.length_c   1.000
_cell.angle_alpha   90.00
_cell.angle_beta   90.00
_cell.angle_gamma   90.00
#
_symmetry.space_group_name_H-M   'P 1'
#
loop_
_entity.id
_entity.type
_entity.pdbx_description
1 polymer ?
#
loop_
_entity_poly.entity_id
_entity_poly.type
_entity_poly.pdbx_seq_one_letter_code
_entity_poly.pdbx_strand_id
1 'polypeptide(L)'
;MKIGHIEIGCETDIDTLVISQLQTGSVWFIPEDRFPRNGMIRAIVAAGDTEIGDRLIQSVAQCLTHPELSIRTEAVAIVQELPKRFGVRLILTHLQNYVSLYRDIFLNEPSYAQTQRSCYTLEEALLAALAAIVDANDSETIAYLRQAALAVTYRRPIASRLAILDTEWVLNHVPELVSGEKGGSVAKGILLCLPSMVAREIFIYQLKVSSLVAQEQILFALKEDRTFARVIPEADRQKLLVLLQVKIY
;
A
#
# COMPACT_ATOMS: atom_id res chain seq x y z
N MET A 1 16.99 -11.70 -25.45
CA MET A 1 16.29 -12.44 -24.37
C MET A 1 14.86 -12.69 -24.79
N LYS A 2 14.30 -13.88 -24.53
CA LYS A 2 12.90 -14.16 -24.84
C LYS A 2 12.02 -13.92 -23.61
N ILE A 3 11.02 -13.05 -23.75
CA ILE A 3 9.99 -12.79 -22.72
C ILE A 3 8.62 -13.12 -23.33
N GLY A 4 8.04 -14.22 -22.87
CA GLY A 4 6.83 -14.78 -23.49
C GLY A 4 7.10 -15.17 -24.95
N HIS A 5 6.38 -14.56 -25.89
CA HIS A 5 6.53 -14.81 -27.32
C HIS A 5 7.42 -13.77 -28.03
N ILE A 6 7.93 -12.76 -27.32
CA ILE A 6 8.73 -11.67 -27.89
C ILE A 6 10.21 -11.86 -27.58
N GLU A 7 11.05 -11.64 -28.58
CA GLU A 7 12.49 -11.53 -28.41
C GLU A 7 12.90 -10.08 -28.25
N ILE A 8 13.49 -9.75 -27.10
CA ILE A 8 13.96 -8.41 -26.73
C ILE A 8 15.48 -8.41 -26.73
N GLY A 9 16.08 -7.55 -27.55
CA GLY A 9 17.51 -7.30 -27.63
C GLY A 9 17.88 -5.88 -27.21
N CYS A 10 19.17 -5.55 -27.27
CA CYS A 10 19.67 -4.23 -26.90
C CYS A 10 19.04 -3.12 -27.75
N GLU A 11 18.86 -3.35 -29.05
CA GLU A 11 18.28 -2.40 -30.00
C GLU A 11 16.73 -2.34 -29.98
N THR A 12 16.07 -3.17 -29.18
CA THR A 12 14.60 -3.15 -29.11
C THR A 12 14.13 -1.85 -28.48
N ASP A 13 13.18 -1.18 -29.14
CA ASP A 13 12.47 -0.02 -28.58
C ASP A 13 11.50 -0.49 -27.48
N ILE A 14 12.04 -0.58 -26.26
CA ILE A 14 11.28 -1.01 -25.09
C ILE A 14 10.20 0.02 -24.72
N ASP A 15 10.43 1.31 -24.96
CA ASP A 15 9.48 2.36 -24.58
C ASP A 15 8.18 2.25 -25.37
N THR A 16 8.28 2.06 -26.69
CA THR A 16 7.10 1.83 -27.53
C THR A 16 6.37 0.54 -27.13
N LEU A 17 7.08 -0.53 -26.78
CA LEU A 17 6.46 -1.78 -26.33
C LEU A 17 5.75 -1.63 -24.99
N VAL A 18 6.35 -0.93 -24.03
CA VAL A 18 5.75 -0.69 -22.71
C VAL A 18 4.52 0.19 -22.85
N ILE A 19 4.60 1.30 -23.59
CA ILE A 19 3.44 2.17 -23.86
C ILE A 19 2.30 1.37 -24.50
N SER A 20 2.61 0.59 -25.54
CA SER A 20 1.62 -0.28 -26.21
C SER A 20 1.03 -1.29 -25.24
N GLN A 21 1.86 -1.93 -24.40
CA GLN A 21 1.39 -2.86 -23.39
C GLN A 21 0.44 -2.18 -22.41
N LEU A 22 0.77 -1.00 -21.87
CA LEU A 22 -0.04 -0.32 -20.86
C LEU A 22 -1.32 0.26 -21.46
N GLN A 23 -1.32 0.59 -22.75
CA GLN A 23 -2.47 1.17 -23.43
C GLN A 23 -3.50 0.11 -23.84
N THR A 24 -3.05 -1.01 -24.40
CA THR A 24 -3.97 -2.00 -25.02
C THR A 24 -3.83 -3.41 -24.45
N GLY A 25 -2.76 -3.69 -23.69
CA GLY A 25 -2.47 -5.01 -23.16
C GLY A 25 -1.92 -6.02 -24.18
N SER A 26 -1.68 -5.61 -25.44
CA SER A 26 -1.51 -6.55 -26.56
C SER A 26 -0.11 -7.17 -26.71
N VAL A 27 0.91 -6.67 -26.02
CA VAL A 27 2.31 -7.04 -26.27
C VAL A 27 2.67 -8.34 -25.56
N TRP A 28 2.37 -8.47 -24.26
CA TRP A 28 2.60 -9.68 -23.47
C TRP A 28 1.28 -10.30 -22.98
N PHE A 29 0.24 -10.24 -23.82
CA PHE A 29 -1.10 -10.73 -23.54
C PHE A 29 -1.13 -12.25 -23.33
N ILE A 30 -1.91 -12.68 -22.34
CA ILE A 30 -2.46 -14.05 -22.26
C ILE A 30 -3.98 -13.99 -22.03
N PRO A 31 -4.75 -15.03 -22.41
CA PRO A 31 -6.21 -15.04 -22.28
C PRO A 31 -6.75 -14.76 -20.86
N GLU A 32 -5.96 -15.06 -19.83
CA GLU A 32 -6.31 -14.86 -18.42
C GLU A 32 -6.10 -13.41 -17.95
N ASP A 33 -5.47 -12.55 -18.77
CA ASP A 33 -5.24 -11.16 -18.43
C ASP A 33 -6.54 -10.39 -18.33
N ARG A 34 -6.74 -9.77 -17.18
CA ARG A 34 -7.84 -8.85 -16.95
C ARG A 34 -7.47 -7.42 -17.29
N PHE A 35 -6.17 -7.09 -17.22
CA PHE A 35 -5.66 -5.74 -17.37
C PHE A 35 -4.35 -5.67 -18.15
N PRO A 36 -4.09 -4.54 -18.83
CA PRO A 36 -2.82 -4.25 -19.47
C PRO A 36 -1.59 -4.48 -18.56
N ARG A 37 -1.63 -4.08 -17.29
CA ARG A 37 -0.52 -4.31 -16.36
C ARG A 37 -0.15 -5.77 -16.13
N ASN A 38 -1.07 -6.73 -16.30
CA ASN A 38 -0.78 -8.14 -15.99
C ASN A 38 0.35 -8.68 -16.87
N GLY A 39 0.32 -8.40 -18.17
CA GLY A 39 1.41 -8.74 -19.09
C GLY A 39 2.72 -8.04 -18.74
N MET A 40 2.66 -6.77 -18.33
CA MET A 40 3.85 -6.00 -17.95
C MET A 40 4.51 -6.53 -16.68
N ILE A 41 3.73 -6.86 -15.65
CA ILE A 41 4.22 -7.47 -14.40
C ILE A 41 4.92 -8.79 -14.70
N ARG A 42 4.31 -9.66 -15.53
CA ARG A 42 4.96 -10.90 -15.95
C ARG A 42 6.26 -10.65 -16.70
N ALA A 43 6.30 -9.64 -17.58
CA ALA A 43 7.50 -9.29 -18.33
C ALA A 43 8.64 -8.85 -17.39
N ILE A 44 8.37 -7.97 -16.43
CA ILE A 44 9.35 -7.52 -15.42
C ILE A 44 9.83 -8.71 -14.58
N VAL A 45 8.91 -9.57 -14.11
CA VAL A 45 9.26 -10.74 -13.30
C VAL A 45 10.12 -11.74 -14.08
N ALA A 46 9.79 -11.98 -15.36
CA ALA A 46 10.57 -12.87 -16.22
C ALA A 46 11.95 -12.27 -16.57
N ALA A 47 12.05 -10.95 -16.71
CA ALA A 47 13.31 -10.25 -16.96
C ALA A 47 14.27 -10.29 -15.76
N GLY A 48 13.73 -10.27 -14.53
CA GLY A 48 14.53 -10.31 -13.30
C GLY A 48 15.51 -9.14 -13.19
N ASP A 49 16.69 -9.40 -12.62
CA ASP A 49 17.77 -8.41 -12.41
C ASP A 49 18.71 -8.31 -13.63
N THR A 50 18.15 -8.34 -14.84
CA THR A 50 18.91 -8.20 -16.09
C THR A 50 18.84 -6.76 -16.60
N GLU A 51 19.75 -6.38 -17.50
CA GLU A 51 19.72 -5.07 -18.19
C GLU A 51 18.36 -4.81 -18.87
N ILE A 52 17.72 -5.85 -19.42
CA ILE A 52 16.38 -5.73 -20.01
C ILE A 52 15.34 -5.46 -18.92
N GLY A 53 15.47 -6.10 -17.76
CA GLY A 53 14.62 -5.82 -16.59
C GLY A 53 14.72 -4.37 -16.14
N ASP A 54 15.95 -3.83 -16.04
CA ASP A 54 16.18 -2.44 -15.67
C ASP A 54 15.56 -1.46 -16.68
N ARG A 55 15.71 -1.75 -17.98
CA ARG A 55 15.10 -0.94 -19.04
C ARG A 55 13.57 -0.99 -19.01
N LEU A 56 12.97 -2.15 -18.74
CA LEU A 56 11.51 -2.27 -18.58
C LEU A 56 11.02 -1.45 -17.37
N ILE A 57 11.74 -1.50 -16.24
CA ILE A 57 11.42 -0.73 -15.04
C ILE A 57 11.53 0.77 -15.32
N GLN A 58 12.60 1.21 -15.97
CA GLN A 58 12.81 2.62 -16.33
C GLN A 58 11.71 3.13 -17.26
N SER A 59 11.30 2.32 -18.23
CA SER A 59 10.22 2.66 -19.15
C SER A 59 8.87 2.79 -18.46
N VAL A 60 8.52 1.86 -17.55
CA VAL A 60 7.31 1.99 -16.72
C VAL A 60 7.38 3.20 -15.79
N ALA A 61 8.56 3.52 -15.25
CA ALA A 61 8.74 4.72 -14.43
C ALA A 61 8.48 6.02 -15.21
N GLN A 62 8.89 6.11 -16.47
CA GLN A 62 8.56 7.25 -17.33
C GLN A 62 7.03 7.36 -17.56
N CYS A 63 6.33 6.23 -17.61
CA CYS A 63 4.87 6.21 -17.77
C CYS A 63 4.10 6.83 -16.58
N LEU A 64 4.74 7.01 -15.41
CA LEU A 64 4.12 7.65 -14.24
C LEU A 64 3.79 9.14 -14.46
N THR A 65 4.42 9.79 -15.44
CA THR A 65 4.11 11.18 -15.84
C THR A 65 3.51 11.26 -17.25
N HIS A 66 3.13 10.12 -17.85
CA HIS A 66 2.55 10.09 -19.19
C HIS A 66 1.28 10.96 -19.26
N PRO A 67 1.04 11.73 -20.35
CA PRO A 67 -0.13 12.61 -20.46
C PRO A 67 -1.46 11.83 -20.45
N GLU A 68 -1.48 10.65 -21.05
CA GLU A 68 -2.66 9.78 -21.08
C GLU A 68 -2.89 9.12 -19.71
N LEU A 69 -4.09 9.35 -19.15
CA LEU A 69 -4.44 8.88 -17.80
C LEU A 69 -4.49 7.35 -17.68
N SER A 70 -4.96 6.65 -18.71
CA SER A 70 -5.01 5.18 -18.74
C SER A 70 -3.63 4.56 -18.50
N ILE A 71 -2.62 5.03 -19.23
CA ILE A 71 -1.23 4.57 -19.15
C ILE A 71 -0.64 4.87 -17.77
N ARG A 72 -0.85 6.09 -17.27
CA ARG A 72 -0.39 6.49 -15.93
C ARG A 72 -1.04 5.65 -14.82
N THR A 73 -2.30 5.29 -14.97
CA THR A 73 -3.06 4.46 -14.03
C THR A 73 -2.46 3.05 -13.95
N GLU A 74 -2.18 2.43 -15.10
CA GLU A 74 -1.55 1.10 -15.15
C GLU A 74 -0.11 1.14 -14.62
N ALA A 75 0.66 2.19 -14.90
CA ALA A 75 2.00 2.36 -14.35
C ALA A 75 2.00 2.43 -12.81
N VAL A 76 1.10 3.22 -12.22
CA VAL A 76 0.94 3.29 -10.75
C VAL A 76 0.56 1.94 -10.16
N ALA A 77 -0.36 1.21 -10.80
CA ALA A 77 -0.75 -0.13 -10.35
C ALA A 77 0.42 -1.13 -10.39
N ILE A 78 1.30 -1.04 -11.39
CA ILE A 78 2.53 -1.84 -11.43
C ILE A 78 3.49 -1.49 -10.29
N VAL A 79 3.66 -0.19 -10.00
CA VAL A 79 4.48 0.26 -8.86
C VAL A 79 3.92 -0.25 -7.55
N GLN A 80 2.59 -0.27 -7.39
CA GLN A 80 1.94 -0.80 -6.19
C GLN A 80 2.16 -2.30 -5.98
N GLU A 81 2.15 -3.09 -7.07
CA GLU A 81 2.37 -4.54 -7.03
C GLU A 81 3.84 -4.92 -6.86
N LEU A 82 4.76 -4.16 -7.48
CA LEU A 82 6.20 -4.43 -7.48
C LEU A 82 7.04 -3.28 -6.91
N PRO A 83 6.72 -2.71 -5.74
CA PRO A 83 7.32 -1.44 -5.29
C PRO A 83 8.85 -1.53 -5.12
N LYS A 84 9.36 -2.70 -4.74
CA LYS A 84 10.81 -2.93 -4.57
C LYS A 84 11.58 -2.78 -5.87
N ARG A 85 10.96 -3.02 -7.02
CA ARG A 85 11.59 -2.85 -8.34
C ARG A 85 11.84 -1.39 -8.69
N PHE A 86 11.02 -0.48 -8.16
CA PHE A 86 11.10 0.96 -8.44
C PHE A 86 11.91 1.73 -7.39
N GLY A 87 11.91 1.25 -6.15
CA GLY A 87 12.70 1.82 -5.06
C GLY A 87 12.08 3.06 -4.42
N VAL A 88 12.50 3.33 -3.17
CA VAL A 88 11.96 4.40 -2.32
C VAL A 88 12.09 5.77 -2.97
N ARG A 89 13.29 6.10 -3.46
CA ARG A 89 13.60 7.43 -4.01
C ARG A 89 12.69 7.80 -5.18
N LEU A 90 12.39 6.85 -6.07
CA LEU A 90 11.52 7.11 -7.21
C LEU A 90 10.11 7.44 -6.73
N ILE A 91 9.52 6.56 -5.92
CA ILE A 91 8.14 6.72 -5.44
C ILE A 91 8.00 8.02 -4.63
N LEU A 92 8.95 8.31 -3.74
CA LEU A 92 8.97 9.54 -2.95
C LEU A 92 9.05 10.79 -3.84
N THR A 93 9.92 10.78 -4.86
CA THR A 93 10.03 11.88 -5.83
C THR A 93 8.70 12.16 -6.52
N HIS A 94 7.95 11.11 -6.90
CA HIS A 94 6.64 11.27 -7.52
C HIS A 94 5.60 11.85 -6.56
N LEU A 95 5.59 11.39 -5.31
CA LEU A 95 4.69 11.90 -4.29
C LEU A 95 4.98 13.35 -3.90
N GLN A 96 6.24 13.77 -3.91
CA GLN A 96 6.63 15.15 -3.57
C GLN A 96 6.46 16.14 -4.74
N ASN A 97 6.86 15.75 -5.95
CA ASN A 97 7.00 16.68 -7.08
C ASN A 97 5.87 16.59 -8.11
N TYR A 98 5.12 15.48 -8.14
CA TYR A 98 4.11 15.22 -9.17
C TYR A 98 2.74 14.90 -8.59
N VAL A 99 2.47 15.27 -7.32
CA VAL A 99 1.23 14.95 -6.60
C VAL A 99 -0.04 15.36 -7.37
N SER A 100 0.01 16.47 -8.12
CA SER A 100 -1.10 16.96 -8.93
C SER A 100 -1.51 16.01 -10.05
N LEU A 101 -0.66 15.06 -10.44
CA LEU A 101 -0.97 14.04 -11.44
C LEU A 101 -1.75 12.85 -10.88
N TYR A 102 -1.86 12.74 -9.55
CA TYR A 102 -2.39 11.55 -8.86
C TYR A 102 -3.56 11.84 -7.92
N ARG A 103 -3.62 13.05 -7.38
CA ARG A 103 -4.62 13.46 -6.40
C ARG A 103 -6.04 13.37 -6.97
N ASP A 104 -6.96 12.82 -6.18
CA ASP A 104 -8.39 12.66 -6.50
C ASP A 104 -8.69 11.85 -7.77
N ILE A 105 -7.69 11.14 -8.31
CA ILE A 105 -7.85 10.21 -9.42
C ILE A 105 -7.95 8.80 -8.88
N PHE A 106 -9.12 8.19 -9.03
CA PHE A 106 -9.36 6.82 -8.57
C PHE A 106 -8.78 5.79 -9.52
N LEU A 107 -8.19 4.74 -8.97
CA LEU A 107 -7.92 3.50 -9.71
C LEU A 107 -9.27 2.90 -10.12
N ASN A 108 -9.65 3.06 -11.39
CA ASN A 108 -10.81 2.38 -11.95
C ASN A 108 -10.46 0.89 -12.11
N GLU A 109 -10.70 0.09 -11.08
CA GLU A 109 -10.70 -1.37 -11.18
C GLU A 109 -12.13 -1.87 -11.48
N PRO A 110 -12.43 -2.37 -12.69
CA PRO A 110 -13.74 -2.96 -12.99
C PRO A 110 -13.93 -4.38 -12.42
N SER A 111 -13.02 -4.96 -11.63
CA SER A 111 -13.15 -6.38 -11.23
C SER A 111 -12.75 -6.76 -9.80
N TYR A 112 -12.87 -5.85 -8.83
CA TYR A 112 -12.89 -6.19 -7.38
C TYR A 112 -14.10 -5.63 -6.64
N ALA A 113 -15.19 -5.33 -7.34
CA ALA A 113 -16.52 -5.47 -6.74
C ALA A 113 -16.73 -6.98 -6.53
N GLN A 114 -16.50 -7.57 -5.36
CA GLN A 114 -17.52 -7.59 -4.30
C GLN A 114 -16.98 -7.95 -2.90
N THR A 115 -15.67 -7.96 -2.63
CA THR A 115 -15.19 -8.31 -1.28
C THR A 115 -14.42 -7.24 -0.52
N GLN A 116 -13.83 -6.22 -1.13
CA GLN A 116 -13.31 -5.06 -0.41
C GLN A 116 -13.36 -3.80 -1.28
N ARG A 117 -14.27 -2.86 -0.98
CA ARG A 117 -14.30 -1.50 -1.55
C ARG A 117 -13.03 -0.73 -1.15
N SER A 118 -11.92 -1.01 -1.80
CA SER A 118 -10.68 -0.25 -1.67
C SER A 118 -10.61 0.74 -2.82
N CYS A 119 -11.41 1.80 -2.74
CA CYS A 119 -11.32 2.94 -3.64
C CYS A 119 -10.03 3.71 -3.30
N TYR A 120 -8.89 3.26 -3.81
CA TYR A 120 -7.65 4.00 -3.69
C TYR A 120 -7.52 4.97 -4.85
N THR A 121 -7.13 6.20 -4.53
CA THR A 121 -6.57 7.14 -5.50
C THR A 121 -5.19 6.66 -5.96
N LEU A 122 -4.71 7.15 -7.09
CA LEU A 122 -3.34 6.90 -7.55
C LEU A 122 -2.30 7.33 -6.49
N GLU A 123 -2.58 8.43 -5.78
CA GLU A 123 -1.73 8.91 -4.69
C GLU A 123 -1.68 7.92 -3.52
N GLU A 124 -2.84 7.41 -3.10
CA GLU A 124 -2.91 6.39 -2.05
C GLU A 124 -2.19 5.09 -2.43
N ALA A 125 -2.25 4.69 -3.70
CA ALA A 125 -1.53 3.52 -4.20
C ALA A 125 -0.01 3.70 -4.15
N LEU A 126 0.50 4.87 -4.55
CA LEU A 126 1.92 5.22 -4.42
C LEU A 126 2.36 5.33 -2.95
N LEU A 127 1.52 5.88 -2.07
CA LEU A 127 1.80 5.92 -0.63
C LEU A 127 1.87 4.52 -0.01
N ALA A 128 0.95 3.63 -0.40
CA ALA A 128 0.98 2.23 0.01
C ALA A 128 2.26 1.52 -0.47
N ALA A 129 2.63 1.76 -1.74
CA ALA A 129 3.84 1.24 -2.36
C ALA A 129 5.09 1.70 -1.60
N LEU A 130 5.20 3.01 -1.29
CA LEU A 130 6.28 3.60 -0.51
C LEU A 130 6.38 2.97 0.88
N ALA A 131 5.25 2.91 1.60
CA ALA A 131 5.18 2.32 2.94
C ALA A 131 5.62 0.84 2.92
N ALA A 132 5.27 0.08 1.88
CA ALA A 132 5.63 -1.35 1.80
C ALA A 132 7.15 -1.61 1.72
N ILE A 133 7.95 -0.63 1.27
CA ILE A 133 9.38 -0.85 0.97
C ILE A 133 10.35 0.02 1.77
N VAL A 134 9.88 1.05 2.46
CA VAL A 134 10.74 1.91 3.28
C VAL A 134 11.42 1.11 4.40
N ASP A 135 12.69 1.42 4.64
CA ASP A 135 13.53 0.86 5.70
C ASP A 135 13.40 1.67 7.00
N ALA A 136 13.62 1.03 8.15
CA ALA A 136 13.54 1.69 9.46
C ALA A 136 14.59 2.81 9.64
N ASN A 137 15.69 2.79 8.89
CA ASN A 137 16.73 3.81 8.96
C ASN A 137 16.49 5.02 8.04
N ASP A 138 15.45 4.98 7.19
CA ASP A 138 15.11 6.10 6.30
C ASP A 138 14.22 7.12 7.02
N SER A 139 14.85 7.96 7.83
CA SER A 139 14.18 8.95 8.67
C SER A 139 13.42 10.02 7.87
N GLU A 140 13.90 10.36 6.67
CA GLU A 140 13.24 11.33 5.78
C GLU A 140 11.93 10.76 5.25
N THR A 141 11.95 9.54 4.70
CA THR A 141 10.74 8.88 4.20
C THR A 141 9.76 8.60 5.33
N ILE A 142 10.24 8.20 6.52
CA ILE A 142 9.39 8.01 7.70
C ILE A 142 8.73 9.33 8.11
N ALA A 143 9.45 10.45 8.12
CA ALA A 143 8.88 11.77 8.42
C ALA A 143 7.78 12.16 7.41
N TYR A 144 8.01 11.89 6.12
CA TYR A 144 7.00 12.10 5.09
C TYR A 144 5.74 11.25 5.33
N LEU A 145 5.92 9.96 5.64
CA LEU A 145 4.80 9.04 5.93
C LEU A 145 4.02 9.45 7.19
N ARG A 146 4.69 9.96 8.24
CA ARG A 146 4.03 10.53 9.44
C ARG A 146 3.11 11.68 9.05
N GLN A 147 3.61 12.64 8.26
CA GLN A 147 2.83 13.78 7.81
C GLN A 147 1.62 13.34 6.97
N ALA A 148 1.82 12.40 6.04
CA ALA A 148 0.73 11.84 5.25
C ALA A 148 -0.30 11.11 6.11
N ALA A 149 0.12 10.35 7.12
CA ALA A 149 -0.77 9.62 8.02
C ALA A 149 -1.65 10.54 8.90
N LEU A 150 -1.27 11.80 9.12
CA LEU A 150 -2.13 12.74 9.84
C LEU A 150 -3.33 13.19 8.99
N ALA A 151 -3.21 13.17 7.66
CA ALA A 151 -4.33 13.43 6.77
C ALA A 151 -5.27 12.22 6.72
N VAL A 152 -6.57 12.45 7.01
CA VAL A 152 -7.60 11.40 7.15
C VAL A 152 -7.62 10.44 5.97
N THR A 153 -7.46 10.97 4.76
CA THR A 153 -7.47 10.23 3.50
C THR A 153 -6.43 9.11 3.47
N TYR A 154 -5.19 9.37 3.90
CA TYR A 154 -4.05 8.48 3.64
C TYR A 154 -3.70 7.53 4.79
N ARG A 155 -4.47 7.54 5.88
CA ARG A 155 -4.17 6.77 7.11
C ARG A 155 -4.07 5.27 6.89
N ARG A 156 -5.04 4.71 6.17
CA ARG A 156 -5.16 3.25 5.99
C ARG A 156 -3.94 2.61 5.32
N PRO A 157 -3.40 3.13 4.19
CA PRO A 157 -2.23 2.53 3.57
C PRO A 157 -0.93 2.66 4.37
N ILE A 158 -0.84 3.59 5.33
CA ILE A 158 0.43 3.97 5.96
C ILE A 158 0.52 3.53 7.43
N ALA A 159 -0.56 3.63 8.20
CA ALA A 159 -0.52 3.49 9.66
C ALA A 159 -0.04 2.11 10.13
N SER A 160 -0.46 1.03 9.46
CA SER A 160 -0.01 -0.33 9.78
C SER A 160 1.50 -0.50 9.63
N ARG A 161 2.10 0.16 8.63
CA ARG A 161 3.54 0.13 8.43
C ARG A 161 4.26 0.96 9.48
N LEU A 162 3.77 2.17 9.77
CA LEU A 162 4.35 3.01 10.83
C LEU A 162 4.30 2.31 12.20
N ALA A 163 3.30 1.46 12.45
CA ALA A 163 3.25 0.66 13.69
C ALA A 163 4.46 -0.27 13.86
N ILE A 164 5.10 -0.68 12.76
CA ILE A 164 6.32 -1.50 12.72
C ILE A 164 7.57 -0.61 12.75
N LEU A 165 7.62 0.41 11.91
CA LEU A 165 8.82 1.23 11.72
C LEU A 165 9.08 2.22 12.86
N ASP A 166 7.99 2.64 13.51
CA ASP A 166 7.99 3.78 14.41
C ASP A 166 6.84 3.67 15.41
N THR A 167 6.89 2.57 16.17
CA THR A 167 5.85 2.19 17.12
C THR A 167 5.55 3.31 18.13
N GLU A 168 6.58 3.97 18.65
CA GLU A 168 6.42 5.02 19.67
C GLU A 168 5.60 6.20 19.15
N TRP A 169 5.92 6.70 17.95
CA TRP A 169 5.15 7.78 17.34
C TRP A 169 3.69 7.38 17.13
N VAL A 170 3.43 6.17 16.63
CA VAL A 170 2.06 5.67 16.41
C VAL A 170 1.27 5.63 17.73
N LEU A 171 1.89 5.16 18.82
CA LEU A 171 1.25 5.09 20.12
C LEU A 171 0.92 6.48 20.68
N ASN A 172 1.75 7.49 20.38
CA ASN A 172 1.50 8.88 20.79
C ASN A 172 0.45 9.60 19.93
N HIS A 173 0.05 9.05 18.78
CA HIS A 173 -0.89 9.67 17.83
C HIS A 173 -2.11 8.79 17.53
N VAL A 174 -2.42 7.82 18.40
CA VAL A 174 -3.56 6.92 18.19
C VAL A 174 -4.87 7.68 17.99
N PRO A 175 -5.23 8.68 18.83
CA PRO A 175 -6.50 9.40 18.67
C PRO A 175 -6.67 10.04 17.29
N GLU A 176 -5.61 10.63 16.77
CA GLU A 176 -5.56 11.24 15.44
C GLU A 176 -5.69 10.16 14.38
N LEU A 177 -4.88 9.10 14.45
CA LEU A 177 -4.81 8.05 13.43
C LEU A 177 -6.13 7.24 13.31
N VAL A 178 -6.87 7.04 14.40
CA VAL A 178 -8.10 6.23 14.40
C VAL A 178 -9.38 7.08 14.38
N SER A 179 -9.25 8.38 14.12
CA SER A 179 -10.40 9.27 13.94
C SER A 179 -11.05 9.12 12.55
N GLY A 180 -12.32 9.53 12.44
CA GLY A 180 -13.11 9.49 11.21
C GLY A 180 -13.76 8.13 10.92
N GLU A 181 -14.54 8.07 9.84
CA GLU A 181 -15.39 6.91 9.50
C GLU A 181 -14.61 5.60 9.30
N LYS A 182 -13.38 5.69 8.76
CA LYS A 182 -12.51 4.53 8.53
C LYS A 182 -11.63 4.18 9.73
N GLY A 183 -11.79 4.87 10.85
CA GLY A 183 -10.94 4.75 12.04
C GLY A 183 -10.76 3.33 12.57
N GLY A 184 -11.84 2.53 12.58
CA GLY A 184 -11.76 1.14 13.01
C GLY A 184 -10.96 0.24 12.07
N SER A 185 -10.98 0.48 10.76
CA SER A 185 -10.11 -0.25 9.82
C SER A 185 -8.64 0.10 10.02
N VAL A 186 -8.34 1.37 10.32
CA VAL A 186 -6.97 1.82 10.62
C VAL A 186 -6.49 1.19 11.93
N ALA A 187 -7.32 1.21 12.97
CA ALA A 187 -7.03 0.61 14.26
C ALA A 187 -6.70 -0.89 14.15
N LYS A 188 -7.43 -1.63 13.30
CA LYS A 188 -7.17 -3.07 13.08
C LYS A 188 -5.78 -3.29 12.47
N GLY A 189 -5.43 -2.49 11.48
CA GLY A 189 -4.14 -2.55 10.81
C GLY A 189 -2.98 -2.25 11.76
N ILE A 190 -3.10 -1.19 12.56
CA ILE A 190 -2.12 -0.84 13.60
C ILE A 190 -1.96 -2.01 14.58
N LEU A 191 -3.06 -2.49 15.18
CA LEU A 191 -3.03 -3.48 16.25
C LEU A 191 -2.39 -4.82 15.82
N LEU A 192 -2.63 -5.25 14.58
CA LEU A 192 -2.02 -6.45 14.00
C LEU A 192 -0.50 -6.30 13.82
N CYS A 193 -0.03 -5.10 13.53
CA CYS A 193 1.35 -4.80 13.17
C CYS A 193 2.24 -4.36 14.34
N LEU A 194 1.67 -4.05 15.51
CA LEU A 194 2.46 -3.70 16.70
C LEU A 194 3.38 -4.86 17.12
N PRO A 195 4.65 -4.59 17.47
CA PRO A 195 5.67 -5.63 17.61
C PRO A 195 5.57 -6.44 18.91
N SER A 196 4.89 -5.93 19.94
CA SER A 196 4.86 -6.54 21.27
C SER A 196 3.51 -6.41 21.95
N MET A 197 3.25 -7.28 22.92
CA MET A 197 2.04 -7.20 23.74
C MET A 197 1.96 -5.88 24.51
N VAL A 198 3.08 -5.38 25.05
CA VAL A 198 3.15 -4.08 25.73
C VAL A 198 2.68 -2.94 24.82
N ALA A 199 3.15 -2.91 23.57
CA ALA A 199 2.71 -1.90 22.60
C ALA A 199 1.21 -2.01 22.30
N ARG A 200 0.67 -3.24 22.20
CA ARG A 200 -0.77 -3.47 22.00
C ARG A 200 -1.61 -2.99 23.18
N GLU A 201 -1.13 -3.18 24.41
CA GLU A 201 -1.81 -2.67 25.61
C GLU A 201 -1.86 -1.15 25.63
N ILE A 202 -0.72 -0.49 25.37
CA ILE A 202 -0.66 0.99 25.27
C ILE A 202 -1.62 1.48 24.19
N PHE A 203 -1.64 0.82 23.03
CA PHE A 203 -2.58 1.15 21.95
C PHE A 203 -4.04 1.05 22.41
N ILE A 204 -4.44 -0.03 23.11
CA ILE A 204 -5.80 -0.17 23.63
C ILE A 204 -6.15 0.94 24.63
N TYR A 205 -5.21 1.34 25.51
CA TYR A 205 -5.44 2.47 26.41
C TYR A 205 -5.71 3.78 25.65
N GLN A 206 -4.91 4.08 24.63
CA GLN A 206 -5.09 5.28 23.80
C GLN A 206 -6.34 5.22 22.91
N LEU A 207 -6.74 4.02 22.48
CA LEU A 207 -7.97 3.80 21.71
C LEU A 207 -9.22 4.12 22.52
N LYS A 208 -9.21 3.83 23.83
CA LYS A 208 -10.36 4.03 24.74
C LYS A 208 -10.73 5.49 24.93
N VAL A 209 -9.76 6.39 24.84
CA VAL A 209 -9.96 7.83 24.99
C VAL A 209 -10.26 8.55 23.66
N SER A 210 -10.41 7.81 22.56
CA SER A 210 -10.57 8.38 21.21
C SER A 210 -11.88 8.00 20.52
N SER A 211 -11.88 6.97 19.67
CA SER A 211 -12.98 6.68 18.73
C SER A 211 -13.81 5.47 19.16
N LEU A 212 -15.09 5.68 19.52
CA LEU A 212 -16.03 4.60 19.88
C LEU A 212 -16.19 3.57 18.75
N VAL A 213 -16.32 4.06 17.51
CA VAL A 213 -16.42 3.19 16.31
C VAL A 213 -15.19 2.30 16.17
N ALA A 214 -14.00 2.85 16.42
CA ALA A 214 -12.78 2.06 16.37
C ALA A 214 -12.71 1.04 17.51
N GLN A 215 -13.16 1.39 18.73
CA GLN A 215 -13.26 0.46 19.85
C GLN A 215 -14.20 -0.71 19.54
N GLU A 216 -15.41 -0.45 19.04
CA GLU A 216 -16.38 -1.50 18.69
C GLU A 216 -15.85 -2.44 17.61
N GLN A 217 -15.20 -1.90 16.58
CA GLN A 217 -14.62 -2.71 15.52
C GLN A 217 -13.44 -3.57 15.98
N ILE A 218 -12.62 -3.07 16.91
CA ILE A 218 -11.53 -3.84 17.53
C ILE A 218 -12.08 -4.91 18.45
N LEU A 219 -13.12 -4.60 19.23
CA LEU A 219 -13.81 -5.58 20.07
C LEU A 219 -14.35 -6.74 19.24
N PHE A 220 -15.02 -6.43 18.12
CA PHE A 220 -15.48 -7.46 17.17
C PHE A 220 -14.30 -8.25 16.59
N ALA A 221 -13.23 -7.58 16.17
CA ALA A 221 -12.09 -8.24 15.55
C ALA A 221 -11.37 -9.21 16.50
N LEU A 222 -11.18 -8.81 17.76
CA LEU A 222 -10.55 -9.66 18.78
C LEU A 222 -11.37 -10.93 19.09
N LYS A 223 -12.70 -10.90 18.89
CA LYS A 223 -13.59 -12.04 19.12
C LYS A 223 -13.72 -12.95 17.91
N GLU A 224 -13.96 -12.37 16.73
CA GLU A 224 -14.50 -13.10 15.57
C GLU A 224 -13.55 -13.10 14.35
N ASP A 225 -12.54 -12.23 14.31
CA ASP A 225 -11.68 -12.10 13.12
C ASP A 225 -10.58 -13.17 13.10
N ARG A 226 -10.65 -14.06 12.10
CA ARG A 226 -9.67 -15.15 11.89
C ARG A 226 -8.23 -14.63 11.71
N THR A 227 -8.05 -13.43 11.18
CA THR A 227 -6.73 -12.81 11.00
C THR A 227 -6.11 -12.50 12.36
N PHE A 228 -6.89 -11.91 13.26
CA PHE A 228 -6.48 -11.70 14.65
C PHE A 228 -6.20 -13.02 15.33
N ALA A 229 -7.04 -14.03 15.09
CA ALA A 229 -6.86 -15.35 15.67
C ALA A 229 -5.53 -16.01 15.30
N ARG A 230 -5.01 -15.71 14.10
CA ARG A 230 -3.74 -16.20 13.57
C ARG A 230 -2.53 -15.41 14.05
N VAL A 231 -2.66 -14.10 14.25
CA VAL A 231 -1.52 -13.19 14.49
C VAL A 231 -1.26 -12.96 15.99
N ILE A 232 -2.32 -12.88 16.80
CA ILE A 232 -2.21 -12.56 18.23
C ILE A 232 -2.60 -13.82 19.02
N PRO A 233 -1.79 -14.37 19.93
CA PRO A 233 -2.14 -15.55 20.72
C PRO A 233 -3.46 -15.40 21.49
N GLU A 234 -4.20 -16.49 21.71
CA GLU A 234 -5.51 -16.45 22.39
C GLU A 234 -5.44 -15.79 23.77
N ALA A 235 -4.41 -16.11 24.58
CA ALA A 235 -4.22 -15.50 25.90
C ALA A 235 -4.07 -13.97 25.82
N ASP A 236 -3.32 -13.49 24.83
CA ASP A 236 -3.12 -12.06 24.59
C ASP A 236 -4.42 -11.41 24.10
N ARG A 237 -5.16 -12.05 23.19
CA ARG A 237 -6.47 -11.57 22.72
C ARG A 237 -7.44 -11.39 23.88
N GLN A 238 -7.54 -12.38 24.77
CA GLN A 238 -8.40 -12.31 25.96
C GLN A 238 -7.98 -11.16 26.88
N LYS A 239 -6.68 -10.95 27.08
CA LYS A 239 -6.19 -9.80 27.85
C LYS A 239 -6.57 -8.46 27.21
N LEU A 240 -6.40 -8.31 25.88
CA LEU A 240 -6.80 -7.09 25.17
C LEU A 240 -8.32 -6.85 25.22
N LEU A 241 -9.13 -7.91 25.14
CA LEU A 241 -10.58 -7.83 25.28
C LEU A 241 -11.00 -7.28 26.64
N VAL A 242 -10.41 -7.79 27.71
CA VAL A 242 -10.66 -7.30 29.07
C VAL A 242 -10.25 -5.83 29.19
N LEU A 243 -9.06 -5.46 28.70
CA LEU A 243 -8.58 -4.08 28.75
C LEU A 243 -9.50 -3.09 28.03
N LEU A 244 -10.03 -3.49 26.87
CA LEU A 244 -10.92 -2.65 26.07
C LEU A 244 -12.31 -2.48 26.71
N GLN A 245 -12.80 -3.51 27.42
CA GLN A 245 -14.11 -3.50 28.07
C GLN A 245 -14.15 -2.71 29.40
N VAL A 246 -13.03 -2.63 30.12
CA VAL A 246 -12.96 -1.87 31.38
C VAL A 246 -13.17 -0.38 31.08
N LYS A 247 -14.18 0.28 31.66
CA LYS A 247 -14.32 1.74 31.51
C LYS A 247 -13.17 2.46 32.24
N ILE A 248 -12.55 3.45 31.60
CA ILE A 248 -11.67 4.39 32.31
C ILE A 248 -12.62 5.43 32.92
N TYR A 249 -12.64 5.51 34.25
CA TYR A 249 -13.41 6.49 35.02
C TYR A 249 -12.64 7.80 35.14
#